data_AF-A0A377JGH4-F1
#
_entry.id   AF-A0A377JGH4-F1
#
_cell.length_a   1.000
_cell.length_b   1.000
_cell.length_c   1.000
_cell.angle_alpha   90.00
_cell.angle_beta   90.00
_cell.angle_gamma   90.00
#
_symmetry.space_group_name_H-M   'P 1'
#
loop_
_entity.id
_entity.type
_entity.pdbx_description
1 polymer ?
#
loop_
_entity_poly.entity_id
_entity_poly.type
_entity_poly.pdbx_seq_one_letter_code
_entity_poly.pdbx_strand_id
1 'polypeptide(L)'
;MQNSTLYPTVYVLGNGQLGRMLRYAGAPLDIHVQPLEFNAPVFDLPKDAIITAEIERWEKTPLTELLGHHKNFVNQNVFGLLADRFTQKSLLDELNLSTSPWCLLEDKTQWSEVFKNVGEKVVVKRRTGGYDGRGQWIITENNQRDITDDLFGEVIAEKFIPFDYEVSIVGARFKNGEKRFYPVTHNLQQNGILRYSVTDVSFPQQQSQQIQAESMLGKIMDKLEYVGVMAMECFVAGDKLLINELAPRVHNSGHWTQLGCAISQFELHLRALLDLPTPSLQPIAPSVMVNLIGTEHNPQWLNTPFAQLHWYGKEVRPGRKLGHINIMHPDKTIIIQQLEKLRHELPEDYQSGLNWAIEKLK
;
A
#
# COMPACT_ATOMS: atom_id res chain seq x y z
N MET A 1 26.77 -1.74 -20.54
CA MET A 1 25.48 -2.34 -20.95
C MET A 1 24.95 -1.51 -22.10
N GLN A 2 24.57 -2.12 -23.22
CA GLN A 2 23.89 -1.40 -24.30
C GLN A 2 22.59 -0.81 -23.71
N ASN A 3 22.32 0.48 -23.95
CA ASN A 3 21.04 1.05 -23.61
C ASN A 3 20.00 0.33 -24.47
N SER A 4 19.23 -0.57 -23.86
CA SER A 4 18.09 -1.14 -24.56
C SER A 4 17.11 -0.02 -24.93
N THR A 5 16.56 -0.14 -26.14
CA THR A 5 15.66 0.84 -26.77
C THR A 5 14.24 0.31 -26.90
N LEU A 6 13.93 -0.85 -26.32
CA LEU A 6 12.63 -1.51 -26.52
C LEU A 6 11.47 -0.68 -25.95
N TYR A 7 11.69 -0.04 -24.80
CA TYR A 7 10.71 0.79 -24.12
C TYR A 7 11.36 2.10 -23.63
N PRO A 8 10.60 3.19 -23.50
CA PRO A 8 11.09 4.40 -22.85
C PRO A 8 11.53 4.11 -21.41
N THR A 9 12.52 4.87 -20.93
CA THR A 9 12.94 4.77 -19.52
C THR A 9 11.82 5.22 -18.59
N VAL A 10 11.57 4.43 -17.54
CA VAL A 10 10.62 4.76 -16.47
C VAL A 10 11.39 5.38 -15.30
N TYR A 11 11.21 6.68 -15.09
CA TYR A 11 11.74 7.39 -13.95
C TYR A 11 10.75 7.31 -12.78
N VAL A 12 11.25 6.95 -11.60
CA VAL A 12 10.44 6.82 -10.38
C VAL A 12 10.87 7.89 -9.40
N LEU A 13 9.98 8.81 -9.06
CA LEU A 13 10.22 9.80 -8.02
C LEU A 13 10.20 9.13 -6.64
N GLY A 14 11.36 9.13 -5.97
CA GLY A 14 11.65 8.42 -4.72
C GLY A 14 12.73 7.35 -4.90
N ASN A 15 13.60 7.21 -3.90
CA ASN A 15 14.71 6.22 -3.87
C ASN A 15 14.58 5.20 -2.72
N GLY A 16 13.34 4.86 -2.40
CA GLY A 16 12.97 3.85 -1.41
C GLY A 16 13.01 2.43 -1.98
N GLN A 17 12.44 1.52 -1.20
CA GLN A 17 12.41 0.10 -1.55
C GLN A 17 11.44 -0.20 -2.69
N LEU A 18 10.40 0.62 -2.89
CA LEU A 18 9.37 0.35 -3.89
C LEU A 18 9.91 0.61 -5.30
N GLY A 19 10.60 1.73 -5.51
CA GLY A 19 11.34 2.06 -6.72
C GLY A 19 12.45 1.04 -7.00
N ARG A 20 13.15 0.58 -5.95
CA ARG A 20 14.11 -0.53 -6.07
C ARG A 20 13.46 -1.81 -6.61
N MET A 21 12.28 -2.18 -6.09
CA MET A 21 11.54 -3.37 -6.54
C MET A 21 10.90 -3.20 -7.93
N LEU A 22 10.45 -1.99 -8.29
CA LEU A 22 10.07 -1.65 -9.67
C LEU A 22 11.24 -1.90 -10.62
N ARG A 23 12.45 -1.44 -10.26
CA ARG A 23 13.65 -1.68 -11.07
C ARG A 23 13.97 -3.17 -11.24
N TYR A 24 13.81 -3.97 -10.19
CA TYR A 24 14.00 -5.41 -10.29
C TYR A 24 12.96 -6.11 -11.15
N ALA A 25 11.70 -5.68 -11.06
CA ALA A 25 10.62 -6.23 -11.88
C ALA A 25 10.74 -5.83 -13.37
N GLY A 26 11.32 -4.67 -13.67
CA GLY A 26 11.53 -4.21 -15.04
C GLY A 26 12.67 -4.91 -15.77
N ALA A 27 13.73 -5.31 -15.06
CA ALA A 27 14.94 -5.83 -15.68
C ALA A 27 14.73 -7.08 -16.57
N PRO A 28 13.95 -8.11 -16.18
CA PRO A 28 13.67 -9.26 -17.05
C PRO A 28 12.86 -8.92 -18.31
N LEU A 29 12.14 -7.80 -18.31
CA LEU A 29 11.37 -7.29 -19.45
C LEU A 29 12.17 -6.28 -20.29
N ASP A 30 13.43 -6.04 -19.95
CA ASP A 30 14.28 -5.03 -20.58
C ASP A 30 13.70 -3.60 -20.47
N ILE A 31 12.96 -3.34 -19.39
CA ILE A 31 12.46 -2.02 -19.03
C ILE A 31 13.48 -1.35 -18.12
N HIS A 32 14.09 -0.28 -18.61
CA HIS A 32 14.99 0.52 -17.79
C HIS A 32 14.18 1.38 -16.81
N VAL A 33 14.33 1.11 -15.50
CA VAL A 33 13.69 1.86 -14.43
C VAL A 33 14.75 2.58 -13.60
N GLN A 34 14.58 3.89 -13.44
CA GLN A 34 15.51 4.75 -12.71
C GLN A 34 14.80 5.44 -11.54
N PRO A 35 14.92 4.91 -10.31
CA PRO A 35 14.55 5.62 -9.09
C PRO A 35 15.42 6.86 -8.88
N LEU A 36 14.80 7.97 -8.47
CA LEU A 36 15.44 9.27 -8.30
C LEU A 36 15.18 9.81 -6.90
N GLU A 37 16.24 10.21 -6.20
CA GLU A 37 16.13 10.97 -4.96
C GLU A 37 15.60 12.38 -5.22
N PHE A 38 14.84 12.95 -4.29
CA PHE A 38 14.24 14.28 -4.47
C PHE A 38 15.29 15.38 -4.73
N ASN A 39 16.47 15.25 -4.12
CA ASN A 39 17.56 16.22 -4.23
C ASN A 39 18.60 15.83 -5.30
N ALA A 40 18.32 14.84 -6.14
CA ALA A 40 19.25 14.50 -7.21
C ALA A 40 19.37 15.68 -8.21
N PRO A 41 20.55 15.86 -8.84
CA PRO A 41 20.74 16.91 -9.83
C PRO A 41 19.74 16.81 -10.98
N VAL A 42 19.36 17.96 -11.53
CA VAL A 42 18.58 18.02 -12.77
C VAL A 42 19.41 17.54 -13.96
N PHE A 43 18.74 17.01 -14.97
CA PHE A 43 19.33 16.51 -16.20
C PHE A 43 18.34 16.66 -17.36
N ASP A 44 18.81 16.48 -18.59
CA ASP A 44 17.94 16.51 -19.75
C ASP A 44 17.07 15.25 -19.80
N LEU A 45 15.80 15.39 -19.43
CA LEU A 45 14.82 14.30 -19.50
C LEU A 45 14.46 14.01 -20.98
N PRO A 46 14.52 12.73 -21.41
CA PRO A 46 14.05 12.33 -22.72
C PRO A 46 12.56 12.67 -22.91
N LYS A 47 12.17 13.13 -24.11
CA LYS A 47 10.78 13.54 -24.42
C LYS A 47 9.76 12.41 -24.30
N ASP A 48 10.22 11.18 -24.46
CA ASP A 48 9.44 9.94 -24.39
C ASP A 48 9.51 9.29 -23.00
N ALA A 49 10.29 9.84 -22.06
CA ALA A 49 10.38 9.36 -20.69
C ALA A 49 9.00 9.16 -20.06
N ILE A 50 8.85 8.08 -19.29
CA ILE A 50 7.67 7.85 -18.46
C ILE A 50 8.04 8.17 -17.03
N ILE A 51 7.22 8.95 -16.33
CA ILE A 51 7.48 9.34 -14.95
C ILE A 51 6.33 8.85 -14.07
N THR A 52 6.69 8.21 -12.95
CA THR A 52 5.78 7.78 -11.88
C THR A 52 6.40 8.14 -10.53
N ALA A 53 5.71 7.87 -9.43
CA ALA A 53 6.22 8.09 -8.07
C ALA A 53 5.97 6.86 -7.18
N GLU A 54 6.89 6.61 -6.25
CA GLU A 54 6.70 5.59 -5.20
C GLU A 54 6.18 6.17 -3.87
N ILE A 55 5.89 7.46 -3.85
CA ILE A 55 5.43 8.23 -2.69
C ILE A 55 4.32 9.18 -3.13
N GLU A 56 3.42 9.55 -2.22
CA GLU A 56 2.25 10.37 -2.54
C GLU A 56 2.52 11.89 -2.48
N ARG A 57 3.53 12.30 -1.70
CA ARG A 57 3.87 13.71 -1.50
C ARG A 57 5.38 13.88 -1.35
N TRP A 58 5.90 14.92 -1.98
CA TRP A 58 7.31 15.29 -1.96
C TRP A 58 7.50 16.77 -1.70
N GLU A 59 8.72 17.12 -1.28
CA GLU A 59 9.16 18.51 -1.19
C GLU A 59 9.39 19.10 -2.57
N LYS A 60 9.31 20.43 -2.65
CA LYS A 60 9.57 21.17 -3.87
C LYS A 60 11.07 21.38 -4.04
N THR A 61 11.66 20.62 -4.94
CA THR A 61 13.07 20.69 -5.37
C THR A 61 13.17 20.96 -6.88
N PRO A 62 14.33 21.41 -7.39
CA PRO A 62 14.52 21.61 -8.83
C PRO A 62 14.18 20.38 -9.67
N LEU A 63 14.52 19.17 -9.19
CA LEU A 63 14.19 17.93 -9.88
C LEU A 63 12.69 17.62 -9.84
N THR A 64 12.04 17.80 -8.69
CA THR A 64 10.59 17.53 -8.59
C THR A 64 9.77 18.51 -9.43
N GLU A 65 10.22 19.75 -9.60
CA GLU A 65 9.62 20.72 -10.52
C GLU A 65 9.84 20.31 -11.98
N LEU A 66 11.06 19.90 -12.33
CA LEU A 66 11.38 19.41 -13.66
C LEU A 66 10.50 18.22 -14.05
N LEU A 67 10.40 17.22 -13.17
CA LEU A 67 9.54 16.05 -13.37
C LEU A 67 8.06 16.44 -13.41
N GLY A 68 7.63 17.32 -12.50
CA GLY A 68 6.26 17.82 -12.40
C GLY A 68 5.77 18.56 -13.64
N HIS A 69 6.65 19.20 -14.41
CA HIS A 69 6.27 19.86 -15.66
C HIS A 69 6.31 18.93 -16.88
N HIS A 70 6.76 17.69 -16.73
CA HIS A 70 6.87 16.77 -17.84
C HIS A 70 5.50 16.15 -18.17
N LYS A 71 5.08 16.26 -19.44
CA LYS A 71 3.76 15.79 -19.92
C LYS A 71 3.47 14.31 -19.69
N ASN A 72 4.51 13.48 -19.52
CA ASN A 72 4.38 12.04 -19.28
C ASN A 72 4.56 11.67 -17.80
N PHE A 73 4.39 12.62 -16.87
CA PHE A 73 4.18 12.28 -15.47
C PHE A 73 2.78 11.72 -15.29
N VAL A 74 2.72 10.39 -15.29
CA VAL A 74 1.49 9.63 -15.21
C VAL A 74 0.84 9.84 -13.83
N ASN A 75 -0.44 10.20 -13.82
CA ASN A 75 -1.25 10.49 -12.62
C ASN A 75 -0.75 11.65 -11.74
N GLN A 76 0.04 12.59 -12.26
CA GLN A 76 0.59 13.70 -11.47
C GLN A 76 -0.47 14.43 -10.62
N ASN A 77 -1.62 14.74 -11.22
CA ASN A 77 -2.74 15.41 -10.56
C ASN A 77 -3.45 14.55 -9.50
N VAL A 78 -3.33 13.22 -9.59
CA VAL A 78 -3.96 12.28 -8.64
C VAL A 78 -3.15 12.16 -7.35
N PHE A 79 -1.81 12.22 -7.41
CA PHE A 79 -0.97 12.10 -6.22
C PHE A 79 -1.32 13.14 -5.16
N GLY A 80 -1.42 14.42 -5.55
CA GLY A 80 -1.79 15.50 -4.63
C GLY A 80 -3.19 15.33 -4.03
N LEU A 81 -4.16 14.88 -4.85
CA LEU A 81 -5.53 14.63 -4.41
C LEU A 81 -5.62 13.49 -3.38
N LEU A 82 -4.86 12.41 -3.56
CA LEU A 82 -4.92 11.26 -2.67
C LEU A 82 -3.97 11.37 -1.48
N ALA A 83 -2.95 12.24 -1.54
CA ALA A 83 -2.05 12.50 -0.41
C ALA A 83 -2.71 13.24 0.76
N ASP A 84 -3.82 13.95 0.51
CA ASP A 84 -4.63 14.62 1.52
C ASP A 84 -5.87 13.78 1.85
N ARG A 85 -5.98 13.35 3.12
CA ARG A 85 -7.09 12.52 3.60
C ARG A 85 -8.43 13.24 3.48
N PHE A 86 -8.49 14.57 3.58
CA PHE A 86 -9.73 15.31 3.38
C PHE A 86 -10.26 15.14 1.95
N THR A 87 -9.42 15.39 0.95
CA THR A 87 -9.80 15.25 -0.46
C THR A 87 -10.00 13.80 -0.84
N GLN A 88 -9.22 12.87 -0.26
CA GLN A 88 -9.41 11.45 -0.44
C GLN A 88 -10.79 10.99 0.08
N LYS A 89 -11.17 11.37 1.31
CA LYS A 89 -12.48 11.03 1.85
C LYS A 89 -13.63 11.71 1.09
N SER A 90 -13.44 12.96 0.68
CA SER A 90 -14.40 13.69 -0.16
C SER A 90 -14.66 12.98 -1.49
N LEU A 91 -13.63 12.41 -2.12
CA LEU A 91 -13.76 11.59 -3.32
C LEU A 91 -14.59 10.32 -3.05
N LEU A 92 -14.41 9.68 -1.90
CA LEU A 92 -15.21 8.50 -1.53
C LEU A 92 -16.69 8.86 -1.35
N ASP A 93 -16.97 9.99 -0.70
CA ASP A 93 -18.33 10.51 -0.53
C ASP A 93 -18.98 10.85 -1.89
N GLU A 94 -18.24 11.53 -2.78
CA GLU A 94 -18.70 11.84 -4.14
C GLU A 94 -19.11 10.56 -4.90
N LEU A 95 -18.33 9.50 -4.75
CA LEU A 95 -18.57 8.21 -5.38
C LEU A 95 -19.59 7.32 -4.63
N ASN A 96 -20.14 7.80 -3.52
CA ASN A 96 -21.02 7.06 -2.62
C ASN A 96 -20.40 5.71 -2.20
N LEU A 97 -19.10 5.71 -1.92
CA LEU A 97 -18.36 4.53 -1.48
C LEU A 97 -18.30 4.49 0.04
N SER A 98 -18.48 3.30 0.61
CA SER A 98 -18.52 3.14 2.06
C SER A 98 -17.14 3.41 2.67
N THR A 99 -17.10 4.34 3.62
CA THR A 99 -15.93 4.65 4.45
C THR A 99 -16.38 4.95 5.88
N SER A 100 -15.45 5.11 6.81
CA SER A 100 -15.76 5.57 8.17
C SER A 100 -16.45 6.93 8.13
N PRO A 101 -17.54 7.16 8.89
CA PRO A 101 -18.08 8.51 9.09
C PRO A 101 -16.95 9.45 9.51
N TRP A 102 -16.90 10.64 8.93
CA TRP A 102 -15.76 11.53 9.09
C TRP A 102 -16.17 13.00 8.96
N CYS A 103 -15.33 13.89 9.46
CA CYS A 103 -15.43 15.33 9.20
C CYS A 103 -14.04 15.99 9.24
N LEU A 104 -13.94 17.20 8.69
CA LEU A 104 -12.81 18.09 8.97
C LEU A 104 -12.94 18.61 10.41
N LEU A 105 -11.81 18.70 11.12
CA LEU A 105 -11.77 19.28 12.46
C LEU A 105 -11.09 20.64 12.37
N GLU A 106 -11.89 21.69 12.17
CA GLU A 106 -11.47 23.08 11.95
C GLU A 106 -11.30 23.89 13.23
N ASP A 107 -12.00 23.53 14.31
CA ASP A 107 -11.93 24.25 15.58
C ASP A 107 -12.34 23.38 16.78
N LYS A 108 -11.79 23.69 17.96
CA LYS A 108 -12.08 22.98 19.21
C LYS A 108 -13.55 23.02 19.64
N THR A 109 -14.32 24.02 19.24
CA THR A 109 -15.76 24.10 19.56
C THR A 109 -16.57 23.00 18.87
N GLN A 110 -16.03 22.33 17.85
CA GLN A 110 -16.71 21.28 17.11
C GLN A 110 -16.77 19.94 17.88
N TRP A 111 -16.02 19.75 18.96
CA TRP A 111 -15.93 18.46 19.65
C TRP A 111 -17.28 17.85 20.03
N SER A 112 -18.21 18.66 20.55
CA SER A 112 -19.54 18.19 20.91
C SER A 112 -20.32 17.66 19.69
N GLU A 113 -20.19 18.32 18.53
CA GLU A 113 -20.82 17.88 17.29
C GLU A 113 -20.13 16.64 16.72
N VAL A 114 -18.79 16.58 16.79
CA VAL A 114 -18.00 15.43 16.36
C VAL A 114 -18.42 14.17 17.13
N PHE A 115 -18.50 14.21 18.46
CA PHE A 115 -18.90 13.02 19.23
C PHE A 115 -20.36 12.60 18.96
N LYS A 116 -21.23 13.56 18.69
CA LYS A 116 -22.63 13.30 18.36
C LYS A 116 -22.81 12.69 16.97
N ASN A 117 -22.14 13.22 15.95
CA ASN A 117 -22.38 12.89 14.55
C ASN A 117 -21.41 11.82 14.00
N VAL A 118 -20.16 11.81 14.46
CA VAL A 118 -19.11 10.86 14.04
C VAL A 118 -19.08 9.66 14.99
N GLY A 119 -19.03 9.91 16.30
CA GLY A 119 -19.17 8.90 17.34
C GLY A 119 -18.38 9.22 18.61
N GLU A 120 -18.72 8.57 19.72
CA GLU A 120 -18.16 8.80 21.07
C GLU A 120 -16.63 8.55 21.16
N LYS A 121 -16.10 7.75 20.24
CA LYS A 121 -14.66 7.48 20.08
C LYS A 121 -14.30 7.71 18.62
N VAL A 122 -13.32 8.59 18.39
CA VAL A 122 -12.85 8.97 17.05
C VAL A 122 -11.35 8.72 16.90
N VAL A 123 -10.92 8.56 15.67
CA VAL A 123 -9.51 8.60 15.27
C VAL A 123 -9.30 9.92 14.55
N VAL A 124 -8.55 10.83 15.17
CA VAL A 124 -8.08 12.06 14.53
C VAL A 124 -6.83 11.74 13.74
N LYS A 125 -6.77 12.13 12.46
CA LYS A 125 -5.65 11.87 11.57
C LYS A 125 -5.21 13.15 10.89
N ARG A 126 -3.90 13.40 10.82
CA ARG A 126 -3.35 14.45 9.95
C ARG A 126 -3.82 14.24 8.51
N ARG A 127 -4.26 15.33 7.87
CA ARG A 127 -4.65 15.36 6.47
C ARG A 127 -3.53 14.86 5.57
N THR A 128 -2.30 15.27 5.83
CA THR A 128 -1.14 14.90 5.02
C THR A 128 0.03 14.45 5.90
N GLY A 129 0.93 13.62 5.34
CA GLY A 129 2.20 13.26 5.98
C GLY A 129 2.11 12.24 7.13
N GLY A 130 0.92 11.72 7.44
CA GLY A 130 0.76 10.60 8.37
C GLY A 130 1.05 9.27 7.68
N TYR A 131 1.92 8.44 8.27
CA TYR A 131 2.28 7.11 7.79
C TYR A 131 2.53 6.18 8.98
N ASP A 132 2.31 4.87 8.82
CA ASP A 132 2.64 3.86 9.82
C ASP A 132 2.09 4.21 11.23
N GLY A 133 0.83 4.69 11.29
CA GLY A 133 0.16 5.13 12.53
C GLY A 133 0.57 6.51 13.06
N ARG A 134 1.62 7.15 12.52
CA ARG A 134 2.07 8.49 12.96
C ARG A 134 1.09 9.58 12.52
N GLY A 135 0.94 10.59 13.38
CA GLY A 135 0.00 11.69 13.15
C GLY A 135 -1.46 11.23 13.28
N GLN A 136 -1.71 10.23 14.12
CA GLN A 136 -3.04 9.73 14.44
C GLN A 136 -3.22 9.68 15.96
N TRP A 137 -4.42 10.02 16.43
CA TRP A 137 -4.78 10.04 17.84
C TRP A 137 -6.14 9.41 18.04
N ILE A 138 -6.29 8.59 19.07
CA ILE A 138 -7.59 8.07 19.49
C ILE A 138 -8.16 9.02 20.52
N ILE A 139 -9.27 9.69 20.18
CA ILE A 139 -9.87 10.74 21.00
C ILE A 139 -11.27 10.30 21.46
N THR A 140 -11.53 10.61 22.73
CA THR A 140 -12.81 10.50 23.43
C THR A 140 -13.09 11.84 24.12
N GLU A 141 -14.25 11.98 24.76
CA GLU A 141 -14.57 13.20 25.51
C GLU A 141 -13.51 13.55 26.57
N ASN A 142 -12.81 12.56 27.12
CA ASN A 142 -11.87 12.73 28.23
C ASN A 142 -10.49 13.28 27.83
N ASN A 143 -10.13 13.23 26.54
CA ASN A 143 -8.77 13.55 26.09
C ASN A 143 -8.73 14.43 24.84
N GLN A 144 -9.77 15.24 24.61
CA GLN A 144 -9.84 16.23 23.52
C GLN A 144 -8.62 17.17 23.46
N ARG A 145 -7.99 17.42 24.63
CA ARG A 145 -6.81 18.29 24.78
C ARG A 145 -5.54 17.71 24.17
N ASP A 146 -5.54 16.43 23.79
CA ASP A 146 -4.42 15.81 23.06
C ASP A 146 -4.28 16.39 21.65
N ILE A 147 -5.36 16.98 21.11
CA ILE A 147 -5.33 17.77 19.88
C ILE A 147 -5.02 19.22 20.22
N THR A 148 -3.82 19.65 19.88
CA THR A 148 -3.32 21.00 20.11
C THR A 148 -3.88 22.00 19.09
N ASP A 149 -3.87 23.29 19.46
CA ASP A 149 -4.50 24.35 18.66
C ASP A 149 -3.93 24.45 17.22
N ASP A 150 -2.68 24.05 17.00
CA ASP A 150 -2.02 24.05 15.68
C ASP A 150 -2.49 22.94 14.73
N LEU A 151 -3.23 21.94 15.23
CA LEU A 151 -3.72 20.82 14.42
C LEU A 151 -5.09 21.07 13.81
N PHE A 152 -5.86 22.03 14.33
CA PHE A 152 -7.16 22.37 13.78
C PHE A 152 -7.04 22.92 12.34
N GLY A 153 -7.89 22.43 11.44
CA GLY A 153 -7.82 22.66 9.99
C GLY A 153 -6.85 21.72 9.24
N GLU A 154 -5.92 21.08 9.96
CA GLU A 154 -4.88 20.20 9.41
C GLU A 154 -5.16 18.71 9.67
N VAL A 155 -6.27 18.38 10.35
CA VAL A 155 -6.67 17.01 10.70
C VAL A 155 -8.12 16.73 10.33
N ILE A 156 -8.43 15.47 10.04
CA ILE A 156 -9.80 14.95 9.98
C ILE A 156 -10.09 14.12 11.23
N ALA A 157 -11.35 14.02 11.62
CA ALA A 157 -11.82 13.08 12.64
C ALA A 157 -12.67 12.01 11.97
N GLU A 158 -12.33 10.74 12.19
CA GLU A 158 -13.07 9.58 11.69
C GLU A 158 -13.65 8.77 12.85
N LYS A 159 -14.80 8.13 12.67
CA LYS A 159 -15.34 7.19 13.66
C LYS A 159 -14.33 6.07 13.92
N PHE A 160 -14.11 5.73 15.20
CA PHE A 160 -13.38 4.52 15.55
C PHE A 160 -14.23 3.29 15.21
N ILE A 161 -13.93 2.62 14.09
CA ILE A 161 -14.70 1.48 13.60
C ILE A 161 -14.36 0.23 14.43
N PRO A 162 -15.35 -0.46 15.04
CA PRO A 162 -15.18 -1.80 15.55
C PRO A 162 -15.22 -2.79 14.37
N PHE A 163 -14.06 -3.07 13.78
CA PHE A 163 -13.92 -3.99 12.65
C PHE A 163 -13.47 -5.39 13.11
N ASP A 164 -13.80 -6.40 12.31
CA ASP A 164 -13.44 -7.81 12.57
C ASP A 164 -11.98 -8.09 12.16
N TYR A 165 -11.56 -7.55 11.01
CA TYR A 165 -10.20 -7.63 10.49
C TYR A 165 -9.99 -6.62 9.36
N GLU A 166 -8.72 -6.44 8.97
CA GLU A 166 -8.33 -5.57 7.86
C GLU A 166 -8.02 -6.40 6.62
N VAL A 167 -8.40 -5.88 5.46
CA VAL A 167 -8.06 -6.42 4.16
C VAL A 167 -7.57 -5.32 3.22
N SER A 168 -6.90 -5.69 2.15
CA SER A 168 -6.62 -4.78 1.04
C SER A 168 -6.86 -5.46 -0.29
N ILE A 169 -7.29 -4.69 -1.27
CA ILE A 169 -7.22 -5.09 -2.68
C ILE A 169 -6.13 -4.28 -3.38
N VAL A 170 -5.34 -4.96 -4.20
CA VAL A 170 -4.35 -4.35 -5.09
C VAL A 170 -4.79 -4.62 -6.52
N GLY A 171 -4.82 -3.59 -7.35
CA GLY A 171 -5.14 -3.73 -8.76
C GLY A 171 -4.47 -2.67 -9.61
N ALA A 172 -4.56 -2.83 -10.92
CA ALA A 172 -4.13 -1.83 -11.87
C ALA A 172 -5.24 -1.48 -12.84
N ARG A 173 -5.25 -0.22 -13.28
CA ARG A 173 -6.02 0.25 -14.43
C ARG A 173 -5.06 0.62 -15.56
N PHE A 174 -5.44 0.28 -16.79
CA PHE A 174 -4.69 0.54 -18.01
C PHE A 174 -5.26 1.77 -18.73
N LYS A 175 -4.53 2.29 -19.72
CA LYS A 175 -4.97 3.48 -20.50
C LYS A 175 -6.30 3.26 -21.22
N ASN A 176 -6.56 2.03 -21.65
CA ASN A 176 -7.82 1.63 -22.28
C ASN A 176 -8.99 1.44 -21.28
N GLY A 177 -8.78 1.69 -19.98
CA GLY A 177 -9.79 1.53 -18.93
C GLY A 177 -9.99 0.10 -18.43
N GLU A 178 -9.31 -0.89 -19.03
CA GLU A 178 -9.28 -2.24 -18.49
C GLU A 178 -8.63 -2.26 -17.11
N LYS A 179 -9.06 -3.22 -16.29
CA LYS A 179 -8.61 -3.38 -14.92
C LYS A 179 -8.15 -4.82 -14.68
N ARG A 180 -7.20 -4.98 -13.77
CA ARG A 180 -6.71 -6.28 -13.28
C ARG A 180 -6.57 -6.20 -11.78
N PHE A 181 -7.07 -7.19 -11.05
CA PHE A 181 -7.05 -7.21 -9.60
C PHE A 181 -6.40 -8.49 -9.09
N TYR A 182 -5.62 -8.35 -8.02
CA TYR A 182 -5.19 -9.49 -7.21
C TYR A 182 -6.31 -9.90 -6.25
N PRO A 183 -6.24 -11.10 -5.69
CA PRO A 183 -7.09 -11.50 -4.59
C PRO A 183 -7.02 -10.49 -3.43
N VAL A 184 -8.16 -10.22 -2.81
CA VAL A 184 -8.24 -9.55 -1.50
C VAL A 184 -7.30 -10.25 -0.53
N THR A 185 -6.45 -9.45 0.12
CA THR A 185 -5.39 -9.90 1.02
C THR A 185 -5.75 -9.49 2.44
N HIS A 186 -5.71 -10.42 3.39
CA HIS A 186 -5.87 -10.10 4.82
C HIS A 186 -4.58 -9.49 5.36
N ASN A 187 -4.71 -8.46 6.18
CA ASN A 187 -3.58 -7.72 6.71
C ASN A 187 -3.63 -7.69 8.23
N LEU A 188 -2.47 -7.80 8.87
CA LEU A 188 -2.31 -7.54 10.30
C LEU A 188 -1.45 -6.29 10.48
N GLN A 189 -2.08 -5.23 10.98
CA GLN A 189 -1.39 -4.04 11.48
C GLN A 189 -1.08 -4.23 12.97
N GLN A 190 0.12 -3.86 13.41
CA GLN A 190 0.46 -3.78 14.83
C GLN A 190 1.12 -2.43 15.08
N ASN A 191 0.59 -1.66 16.03
CA ASN A 191 1.03 -0.29 16.31
C ASN A 191 1.02 0.60 15.05
N GLY A 192 0.02 0.41 14.18
CA GLY A 192 -0.14 1.15 12.92
C GLY A 192 0.82 0.76 11.81
N ILE A 193 1.61 -0.31 11.96
CA ILE A 193 2.55 -0.80 10.94
C ILE A 193 2.09 -2.16 10.41
N LEU A 194 2.07 -2.33 9.09
CA LEU A 194 1.74 -3.62 8.47
C LEU A 194 2.83 -4.64 8.82
N ARG A 195 2.44 -5.73 9.47
CA ARG A 195 3.35 -6.80 9.91
C ARG A 195 3.23 -8.04 9.05
N TYR A 196 2.01 -8.45 8.74
CA TYR A 196 1.74 -9.67 7.98
C TYR A 196 0.64 -9.44 6.95
N SER A 197 0.77 -10.13 5.82
CA SER A 197 -0.29 -10.23 4.82
C SER A 197 -0.49 -11.70 4.46
N VAL A 198 -1.73 -12.16 4.43
CA VAL A 198 -2.11 -13.54 4.08
C VAL A 198 -3.16 -13.49 2.99
N THR A 199 -2.96 -14.28 1.94
CA THR A 199 -3.94 -14.44 0.86
C THR A 199 -4.17 -15.91 0.57
N ASP A 200 -5.43 -16.27 0.38
CA ASP A 200 -5.86 -17.58 -0.09
C ASP A 200 -7.22 -17.43 -0.77
N VAL A 201 -7.34 -17.89 -2.01
CA VAL A 201 -8.59 -17.81 -2.77
C VAL A 201 -9.68 -18.71 -2.21
N SER A 202 -9.33 -19.67 -1.36
CA SER A 202 -10.25 -20.60 -0.70
C SER A 202 -10.89 -20.04 0.57
N PHE A 203 -10.52 -18.84 1.03
CA PHE A 203 -11.14 -18.26 2.21
C PHE A 203 -12.66 -18.07 2.03
N PRO A 204 -13.50 -18.41 3.03
CA PRO A 204 -14.95 -18.42 2.86
C PRO A 204 -15.55 -17.08 2.38
N GLN A 205 -14.99 -15.96 2.83
CA GLN A 205 -15.45 -14.62 2.47
C GLN A 205 -14.73 -14.02 1.26
N GLN A 206 -13.80 -14.76 0.65
CA GLN A 206 -12.97 -14.24 -0.43
C GLN A 206 -13.81 -13.72 -1.59
N GLN A 207 -14.77 -14.52 -2.07
CA GLN A 207 -15.53 -14.17 -3.27
C GLN A 207 -16.42 -12.93 -3.06
N SER A 208 -17.13 -12.86 -1.93
CA SER A 208 -18.01 -11.73 -1.60
C SER A 208 -17.19 -10.44 -1.43
N GLN A 209 -16.07 -10.52 -0.71
CA GLN A 209 -15.17 -9.39 -0.52
C GLN A 209 -14.49 -8.97 -1.82
N GLN A 210 -14.10 -9.93 -2.68
CA GLN A 210 -13.51 -9.64 -3.99
C GLN A 210 -14.43 -8.79 -4.85
N ILE A 211 -15.70 -9.20 -5.00
CA ILE A 211 -16.69 -8.47 -5.79
C ILE A 211 -16.87 -7.04 -5.28
N GLN A 212 -16.99 -6.88 -3.96
CA GLN A 212 -17.21 -5.57 -3.35
C GLN A 212 -15.97 -4.67 -3.50
N ALA A 213 -14.78 -5.20 -3.22
CA ALA A 213 -13.52 -4.49 -3.31
C ALA A 213 -13.16 -4.10 -4.76
N GLU A 214 -13.35 -4.99 -5.74
CA GLU A 214 -13.12 -4.68 -7.16
C GLU A 214 -14.07 -3.61 -7.67
N SER A 215 -15.34 -3.66 -7.26
CA SER A 215 -16.34 -2.64 -7.60
C SER A 215 -15.96 -1.27 -7.04
N MET A 216 -15.56 -1.21 -5.77
CA MET A 216 -15.13 0.02 -5.10
C MET A 216 -13.86 0.60 -5.73
N LEU A 217 -12.78 -0.18 -5.82
CA LEU A 217 -11.51 0.28 -6.39
C LEU A 217 -11.62 0.57 -7.89
N GLY A 218 -12.41 -0.20 -8.63
CA GLY A 218 -12.69 0.05 -10.05
C GLY A 218 -13.33 1.41 -10.29
N LYS A 219 -14.37 1.77 -9.52
CA LYS A 219 -15.02 3.08 -9.61
C LYS A 219 -14.06 4.23 -9.31
N ILE A 220 -13.18 4.06 -8.31
CA ILE A 220 -12.17 5.06 -7.96
C ILE A 220 -11.19 5.25 -9.12
N MET A 221 -10.61 4.16 -9.63
CA MET A 221 -9.63 4.23 -10.72
C MET A 221 -10.26 4.80 -12.00
N ASP A 222 -11.54 4.50 -12.28
CA ASP A 222 -12.25 5.06 -13.43
C ASP A 222 -12.53 6.57 -13.27
N LYS A 223 -12.99 7.00 -12.09
CA LYS A 223 -13.23 8.42 -11.79
C LYS A 223 -11.96 9.26 -11.93
N LEU A 224 -10.82 8.70 -11.53
CA LEU A 224 -9.52 9.37 -11.57
C LEU A 224 -8.81 9.20 -12.91
N GLU A 225 -9.38 8.44 -13.84
CA GLU A 225 -8.72 7.98 -15.07
C GLU A 225 -7.31 7.41 -14.81
N TYR A 226 -7.14 6.78 -13.66
CA TYR A 226 -5.83 6.37 -13.14
C TYR A 226 -5.18 5.31 -14.02
N VAL A 227 -3.85 5.38 -14.18
CA VAL A 227 -3.06 4.42 -14.95
C VAL A 227 -1.92 3.87 -14.11
N GLY A 228 -1.90 2.56 -13.88
CA GLY A 228 -0.94 1.92 -12.98
C GLY A 228 -1.61 1.18 -11.84
N VAL A 229 -0.79 0.64 -10.94
CA VAL A 229 -1.24 -0.01 -9.70
C VAL A 229 -1.72 1.00 -8.66
N MET A 230 -2.84 0.68 -8.01
CA MET A 230 -3.38 1.31 -6.81
C MET A 230 -3.78 0.23 -5.81
N ALA A 231 -3.60 0.52 -4.51
CA ALA A 231 -4.12 -0.31 -3.43
C ALA A 231 -5.22 0.42 -2.67
N MET A 232 -6.20 -0.35 -2.18
CA MET A 232 -7.27 0.12 -1.32
C MET A 232 -7.32 -0.75 -0.07
N GLU A 233 -7.06 -0.14 1.07
CA GLU A 233 -7.21 -0.77 2.38
C GLU A 233 -8.64 -0.64 2.86
N CYS A 234 -9.17 -1.70 3.45
CA CYS A 234 -10.54 -1.76 3.96
C CYS A 234 -10.58 -2.37 5.35
N PHE A 235 -11.47 -1.83 6.19
CA PHE A 235 -11.97 -2.52 7.36
C PHE A 235 -13.11 -3.45 6.96
N VAL A 236 -13.12 -4.67 7.50
CA VAL A 236 -14.27 -5.57 7.41
C VAL A 236 -15.10 -5.43 8.67
N ALA A 237 -16.37 -5.03 8.54
CA ALA A 237 -17.31 -4.91 9.64
C ALA A 237 -18.59 -5.69 9.29
N GLY A 238 -18.67 -6.94 9.75
CA GLY A 238 -19.66 -7.91 9.26
C GLY A 238 -19.46 -8.18 7.77
N ASP A 239 -20.53 -8.05 6.97
CA ASP A 239 -20.51 -8.31 5.53
C ASP A 239 -20.12 -7.07 4.68
N LYS A 240 -19.64 -5.99 5.31
CA LYS A 240 -19.32 -4.73 4.64
C LYS A 240 -17.83 -4.42 4.69
N LEU A 241 -17.29 -3.97 3.56
CA LEU A 241 -16.02 -3.30 3.44
C LEU A 241 -16.21 -1.79 3.62
N LEU A 242 -15.42 -1.20 4.50
CA LEU A 242 -15.29 0.24 4.67
C LEU A 242 -13.88 0.65 4.23
N ILE A 243 -13.77 1.50 3.23
CA ILE A 243 -12.49 1.98 2.72
C ILE A 243 -11.80 2.79 3.81
N ASN A 244 -10.62 2.34 4.23
CA ASN A 244 -9.77 3.04 5.20
C ASN A 244 -8.92 4.09 4.49
N GLU A 245 -8.09 3.64 3.53
CA GLU A 245 -7.19 4.49 2.76
C GLU A 245 -6.86 3.93 1.36
N LEU A 246 -6.40 4.83 0.50
CA LEU A 246 -5.94 4.56 -0.87
C LEU A 246 -4.45 4.87 -1.00
N ALA A 247 -3.72 3.99 -1.71
CA ALA A 247 -2.34 4.21 -2.08
C ALA A 247 -2.22 4.22 -3.62
N PRO A 248 -1.98 5.37 -4.28
CA PRO A 248 -1.81 5.49 -5.73
C PRO A 248 -0.43 5.02 -6.19
N ARG A 249 -0.08 3.78 -5.82
CA ARG A 249 1.21 3.15 -6.11
C ARG A 249 1.14 1.68 -5.75
N VAL A 250 2.22 0.97 -6.05
CA VAL A 250 2.51 -0.33 -5.44
C VAL A 250 2.51 -0.23 -3.90
N HIS A 251 2.05 -1.28 -3.24
CA HIS A 251 1.73 -1.26 -1.82
C HIS A 251 2.34 -2.44 -1.06
N ASN A 252 2.63 -2.25 0.23
CA ASN A 252 3.30 -3.24 1.07
C ASN A 252 2.49 -4.54 1.17
N SER A 253 1.16 -4.44 1.28
CA SER A 253 0.27 -5.61 1.34
C SER A 253 0.24 -6.44 0.06
N GLY A 254 0.73 -5.92 -1.07
CA GLY A 254 0.85 -6.67 -2.32
C GLY A 254 2.22 -7.31 -2.55
N HIS A 255 3.17 -7.21 -1.60
CA HIS A 255 4.54 -7.71 -1.81
C HIS A 255 4.58 -9.23 -2.02
N TRP A 256 3.63 -9.98 -1.44
CA TRP A 256 3.47 -11.41 -1.67
C TRP A 256 3.36 -11.79 -3.16
N THR A 257 2.88 -10.88 -4.02
CA THR A 257 2.75 -11.11 -5.47
C THR A 257 4.08 -11.36 -6.17
N GLN A 258 5.23 -11.02 -5.56
CA GLN A 258 6.56 -11.31 -6.11
C GLN A 258 6.90 -12.80 -6.12
N LEU A 259 6.28 -13.59 -5.24
CA LEU A 259 6.43 -15.04 -5.18
C LEU A 259 5.13 -15.77 -5.55
N GLY A 260 3.97 -15.24 -5.14
CA GLY A 260 2.68 -15.92 -5.26
C GLY A 260 1.94 -15.72 -6.58
N CYS A 261 2.47 -14.92 -7.51
CA CYS A 261 1.84 -14.63 -8.80
C CYS A 261 2.87 -14.65 -9.93
N ALA A 262 2.41 -14.99 -11.14
CA ALA A 262 3.25 -14.93 -12.34
C ALA A 262 3.66 -13.49 -12.71
N ILE A 263 2.82 -12.50 -12.38
CA ILE A 263 3.09 -11.08 -12.56
C ILE A 263 2.99 -10.45 -11.18
N SER A 264 4.09 -9.86 -10.69
CA SER A 264 4.09 -9.10 -9.44
C SER A 264 3.42 -7.74 -9.62
N GLN A 265 2.95 -7.12 -8.53
CA GLN A 265 2.37 -5.77 -8.61
C GLN A 265 3.35 -4.74 -9.21
N PHE A 266 4.66 -4.96 -9.05
CA PHE A 266 5.69 -4.07 -9.56
C PHE A 266 5.77 -4.17 -11.09
N GLU A 267 5.78 -5.39 -11.60
CA GLU A 267 5.72 -5.65 -13.03
C GLU A 267 4.39 -5.16 -13.63
N LEU A 268 3.28 -5.41 -12.94
CA LEU A 268 1.95 -4.94 -13.33
C LEU A 268 1.90 -3.41 -13.45
N HIS A 269 2.51 -2.70 -12.50
CA HIS A 269 2.59 -1.24 -12.54
C HIS A 269 3.36 -0.77 -13.79
N LEU A 270 4.52 -1.35 -14.06
CA LEU A 270 5.31 -1.01 -15.25
C LEU A 270 4.56 -1.32 -16.56
N ARG A 271 3.92 -2.50 -16.64
CA ARG A 271 3.10 -2.88 -17.80
C ARG A 271 1.95 -1.89 -18.02
N ALA A 272 1.27 -1.44 -16.97
CA ALA A 272 0.21 -0.45 -17.09
C ALA A 272 0.71 0.94 -17.54
N LEU A 273 1.85 1.40 -17.02
CA LEU A 273 2.45 2.68 -17.44
C LEU A 273 2.87 2.67 -18.91
N LEU A 274 3.43 1.54 -19.37
CA LEU A 274 3.96 1.35 -20.72
C LEU A 274 2.92 0.75 -21.70
N ASP A 275 1.68 0.56 -21.25
CA ASP A 275 0.58 0.00 -22.04
C ASP A 275 0.89 -1.39 -22.65
N LEU A 276 1.57 -2.24 -21.86
CA LEU A 276 1.99 -3.57 -22.28
C LEU A 276 0.86 -4.60 -22.10
N PRO A 277 0.80 -5.63 -22.97
CA PRO A 277 -0.15 -6.72 -22.83
C PRO A 277 -0.09 -7.36 -21.44
N THR A 278 -1.26 -7.50 -20.81
CA THR A 278 -1.37 -8.06 -19.47
C THR A 278 -2.51 -9.07 -19.41
N PRO A 279 -2.22 -10.36 -19.13
CA PRO A 279 -3.25 -11.39 -18.99
C PRO A 279 -4.11 -11.17 -17.73
N SER A 280 -5.10 -12.02 -17.52
CA SER A 280 -5.75 -12.10 -16.20
C SER A 280 -4.73 -12.48 -15.14
N LEU A 281 -4.86 -11.89 -13.95
CA LEU A 281 -4.01 -12.23 -12.82
C LEU A 281 -4.58 -13.48 -12.17
N GLN A 282 -3.74 -14.50 -11.97
CA GLN A 282 -4.10 -15.74 -11.29
C GLN A 282 -3.06 -16.02 -10.21
N PRO A 283 -3.44 -16.08 -8.93
CA PRO A 283 -2.53 -16.51 -7.88
C PRO A 283 -2.19 -17.99 -8.07
N ILE A 284 -0.94 -18.36 -7.81
CA ILE A 284 -0.46 -19.74 -7.97
C ILE A 284 -0.90 -20.60 -6.79
N ALA A 285 -0.82 -20.05 -5.58
CA ALA A 285 -1.11 -20.74 -4.33
C ALA A 285 -1.30 -19.74 -3.18
N PRO A 286 -1.80 -20.19 -2.02
CA PRO A 286 -1.82 -19.38 -0.80
C PRO A 286 -0.44 -18.80 -0.49
N SER A 287 -0.41 -17.56 -0.03
CA SER A 287 0.85 -16.84 0.19
C SER A 287 0.79 -16.03 1.48
N VAL A 288 1.93 -15.95 2.16
CA VAL A 288 2.14 -15.12 3.35
C VAL A 288 3.32 -14.20 3.11
N MET A 289 3.16 -12.93 3.45
CA MET A 289 4.26 -11.98 3.57
C MET A 289 4.48 -11.66 5.04
N VAL A 290 5.74 -11.73 5.48
CA VAL A 290 6.22 -11.32 6.81
C VAL A 290 7.10 -10.09 6.64
N ASN A 291 6.71 -8.96 7.23
CA ASN A 291 7.45 -7.70 7.08
C ASN A 291 8.59 -7.63 8.11
N LEU A 292 9.81 -7.32 7.67
CA LEU A 292 10.98 -7.22 8.55
C LEU A 292 11.16 -5.77 8.99
N ILE A 293 10.77 -5.48 10.23
CA ILE A 293 10.76 -4.14 10.82
C ILE A 293 11.81 -4.04 11.91
N GLY A 294 12.75 -3.10 11.77
CA GLY A 294 13.74 -2.77 12.80
C GLY A 294 14.61 -3.94 13.28
N THR A 295 14.56 -5.08 12.59
CA THR A 295 15.31 -6.28 12.91
C THR A 295 16.58 -6.36 12.07
N GLU A 296 17.65 -6.88 12.66
CA GLU A 296 18.89 -7.18 11.94
C GLU A 296 18.66 -8.29 10.91
N HIS A 297 19.45 -8.26 9.83
CA HIS A 297 19.42 -9.31 8.82
C HIS A 297 19.94 -10.62 9.39
N ASN A 298 19.18 -11.71 9.25
CA ASN A 298 19.62 -13.05 9.61
C ASN A 298 19.76 -13.94 8.35
N PRO A 299 20.97 -14.38 8.00
CA PRO A 299 21.18 -15.27 6.85
C PRO A 299 20.43 -16.61 6.94
N GLN A 300 20.05 -17.07 8.14
CA GLN A 300 19.31 -18.32 8.31
C GLN A 300 17.93 -18.30 7.63
N TRP A 301 17.32 -17.13 7.46
CA TRP A 301 16.05 -16.99 6.75
C TRP A 301 16.13 -17.47 5.29
N LEU A 302 17.32 -17.48 4.67
CA LEU A 302 17.53 -18.02 3.33
C LEU A 302 17.39 -19.54 3.27
N ASN A 303 17.50 -20.22 4.42
CA ASN A 303 17.35 -21.65 4.54
C ASN A 303 15.89 -22.06 4.80
N THR A 304 14.91 -21.20 4.57
CA THR A 304 13.48 -21.51 4.72
C THR A 304 12.92 -21.96 3.36
N PRO A 305 12.62 -23.25 3.14
CA PRO A 305 12.02 -23.74 1.91
C PRO A 305 10.77 -22.95 1.51
N PHE A 306 10.54 -22.82 0.20
CA PHE A 306 9.37 -22.12 -0.35
C PHE A 306 9.24 -20.64 0.06
N ALA A 307 10.30 -20.07 0.63
CA ALA A 307 10.38 -18.67 0.99
C ALA A 307 11.28 -17.87 0.06
N GLN A 308 11.02 -16.57 -0.04
CA GLN A 308 11.85 -15.61 -0.75
C GLN A 308 12.09 -14.40 0.15
N LEU A 309 13.36 -14.21 0.55
CA LEU A 309 13.80 -13.03 1.29
C LEU A 309 14.01 -11.84 0.34
N HIS A 310 13.40 -10.71 0.66
CA HIS A 310 13.60 -9.43 0.01
C HIS A 310 14.22 -8.45 1.00
N TRP A 311 15.52 -8.20 0.88
CA TRP A 311 16.24 -7.25 1.75
C TRP A 311 16.45 -5.89 1.07
N TYR A 312 16.09 -4.81 1.74
CA TYR A 312 16.08 -3.47 1.14
C TYR A 312 17.41 -2.73 1.22
N GLY A 313 18.41 -3.29 1.91
CA GLY A 313 19.74 -2.68 2.06
C GLY A 313 19.70 -1.31 2.74
N LYS A 314 18.81 -1.15 3.72
CA LYS A 314 18.67 0.07 4.53
C LYS A 314 19.34 -0.11 5.88
N GLU A 315 19.82 0.98 6.46
CA GLU A 315 20.32 0.98 7.84
C GLU A 315 19.21 0.58 8.81
N VAL A 316 19.54 -0.34 9.72
CA VAL A 316 18.64 -0.88 10.74
C VAL A 316 18.30 0.21 11.75
N ARG A 317 17.00 0.48 11.90
CA ARG A 317 16.47 1.44 12.87
C ARG A 317 15.12 0.96 13.42
N PRO A 318 14.80 1.21 14.69
CA PRO A 318 13.50 0.85 15.26
C PRO A 318 12.33 1.36 14.40
N GLY A 319 11.35 0.49 14.14
CA GLY A 319 10.17 0.82 13.34
C GLY A 319 10.41 0.98 11.83
N ARG A 320 11.64 0.84 11.33
CA ARG A 320 11.93 0.96 9.89
C ARG A 320 11.66 -0.35 9.16
N LYS A 321 11.00 -0.29 8.00
CA LYS A 321 10.86 -1.41 7.06
C LYS A 321 12.21 -1.69 6.38
N LEU A 322 12.78 -2.87 6.64
CA LEU A 322 14.13 -3.28 6.20
C LEU A 322 14.12 -4.41 5.19
N GLY A 323 13.05 -5.19 5.14
CA GLY A 323 12.83 -6.23 4.16
C GLY A 323 11.46 -6.87 4.32
N HIS A 324 11.22 -7.95 3.59
CA HIS A 324 10.10 -8.86 3.84
C HIS A 324 10.48 -10.29 3.42
N ILE A 325 9.76 -11.27 3.95
CA ILE A 325 9.86 -12.67 3.52
C ILE A 325 8.50 -13.07 2.96
N ASN A 326 8.48 -13.50 1.70
CA ASN A 326 7.30 -14.14 1.12
C ASN A 326 7.42 -15.65 1.27
N ILE A 327 6.34 -16.34 1.62
CA ILE A 327 6.24 -17.80 1.65
C ILE A 327 5.02 -18.18 0.84
N MET A 328 5.16 -19.18 -0.04
CA MET A 328 4.05 -19.66 -0.86
C MET A 328 4.16 -21.17 -1.07
N HIS A 329 3.04 -21.87 -0.90
CA HIS A 329 2.96 -23.29 -1.24
C HIS A 329 1.49 -23.71 -1.46
N PRO A 330 1.18 -24.61 -2.42
CA PRO A 330 -0.20 -25.07 -2.64
C PRO A 330 -0.84 -25.74 -1.41
N ASP A 331 -0.02 -26.42 -0.62
CA ASP A 331 -0.43 -26.99 0.67
C ASP A 331 -0.11 -26.02 1.82
N LYS A 332 -1.17 -25.51 2.47
CA LYS A 332 -1.10 -24.59 3.61
C LYS A 332 -0.32 -25.17 4.80
N THR A 333 -0.34 -26.48 4.99
CA THR A 333 0.38 -27.11 6.11
C THR A 333 1.89 -26.92 5.98
N ILE A 334 2.42 -26.92 4.75
CA ILE A 334 3.83 -26.63 4.48
C ILE A 334 4.16 -25.17 4.79
N ILE A 335 3.27 -24.22 4.44
CA ILE A 335 3.44 -22.80 4.81
C ILE A 335 3.48 -22.66 6.34
N ILE A 336 2.55 -23.30 7.06
CA ILE A 336 2.51 -23.29 8.52
C ILE A 336 3.82 -23.84 9.10
N GLN A 337 4.36 -24.94 8.58
CA GLN A 337 5.66 -25.47 9.00
C GLN A 337 6.80 -24.47 8.81
N GLN A 338 6.79 -23.69 7.73
CA GLN A 338 7.81 -22.65 7.49
C GLN A 338 7.65 -21.45 8.43
N LEU A 339 6.41 -21.05 8.75
CA LEU A 339 6.15 -20.01 9.74
C LEU A 339 6.59 -20.46 11.15
N GLU A 340 6.35 -21.72 11.50
CA GLU A 340 6.85 -22.32 12.75
C GLU A 340 8.38 -22.44 12.78
N LYS A 341 9.03 -22.63 11.64
CA LYS A 341 10.50 -22.51 11.56
C LYS A 341 10.96 -21.07 11.84
N LEU A 342 10.36 -20.10 11.15
CA LEU A 342 10.69 -18.68 11.32
C LEU A 342 10.45 -18.17 12.76
N ARG A 343 9.50 -18.76 13.50
CA ARG A 343 9.28 -18.48 14.93
C ARG A 343 10.56 -18.58 15.76
N HIS A 344 11.46 -19.50 15.43
CA HIS A 344 12.74 -19.66 16.14
C HIS A 344 13.85 -18.72 15.65
N GLU A 345 13.67 -18.08 14.50
CA GLU A 345 14.66 -17.25 13.83
C GLU A 345 14.31 -15.75 13.85
N LEU A 346 13.08 -15.41 14.26
CA LEU A 346 12.56 -14.05 14.38
C LEU A 346 12.43 -13.65 15.86
N PRO A 347 12.66 -12.36 16.20
CA PRO A 347 12.53 -11.87 17.56
C PRO A 347 11.11 -11.99 18.15
N GLU A 348 10.98 -11.77 19.46
CA GLU A 348 9.73 -11.95 20.22
C GLU A 348 8.56 -11.08 19.69
N ASP A 349 8.83 -9.88 19.17
CA ASP A 349 7.79 -8.99 18.66
C ASP A 349 7.09 -9.52 17.40
N TYR A 350 7.62 -10.57 16.76
CA TYR A 350 6.99 -11.23 15.61
C TYR A 350 5.95 -12.29 16.00
N GLN A 351 6.00 -12.80 17.23
CA GLN A 351 5.32 -14.05 17.60
C GLN A 351 3.80 -13.97 17.55
N SER A 352 3.24 -12.84 17.98
CA SER A 352 1.79 -12.60 17.91
C SER A 352 1.27 -12.60 16.48
N GLY A 353 2.00 -11.99 15.55
CA GLY A 353 1.61 -11.97 14.15
C GLY A 353 1.89 -13.27 13.39
N LEU A 354 2.93 -14.03 13.78
CA LEU A 354 3.11 -15.41 13.31
C LEU A 354 1.92 -16.29 13.72
N ASN A 355 1.49 -16.21 14.98
CA ASN A 355 0.30 -16.92 15.45
C ASN A 355 -0.93 -16.53 14.63
N TRP A 356 -1.15 -15.24 14.41
CA TRP A 356 -2.26 -14.75 13.58
C TRP A 356 -2.21 -15.33 12.16
N ALA A 357 -1.05 -15.33 11.50
CA ALA A 357 -0.91 -15.85 10.15
C ALA A 357 -1.16 -17.37 10.08
N ILE A 358 -0.67 -18.11 11.08
CA ILE A 358 -0.90 -19.56 11.19
C ILE A 358 -2.38 -19.87 11.43
N GLU A 359 -3.05 -19.16 12.34
CA GLU A 359 -4.49 -19.33 12.59
C GLU A 359 -5.34 -18.98 11.36
N LYS A 360 -4.89 -18.04 10.52
CA LYS A 360 -5.57 -17.75 9.24
C LYS A 360 -5.44 -18.87 8.21
N LEU A 361 -4.39 -19.68 8.28
CA LEU A 361 -4.13 -20.76 7.33
C LEU A 361 -4.76 -22.10 7.74
N LYS A 362 -5.01 -22.30 9.04
CA LYS A 362 -5.79 -23.43 9.54
C LYS A 362 -7.22 -23.34 9.03
#